data_AF-A0A369L3C8-F1
#
_entry.id   AF-A0A369L3C8-F1
#
_cell.length_a   1.000
_cell.length_b   1.000
_cell.length_c   1.000
_cell.angle_alpha   90.00
_cell.angle_beta   90.00
_cell.angle_gamma   90.00
#
_symmetry.space_group_name_H-M   'P 1'
#
loop_
_entity.id
_entity.type
_entity.pdbx_description
1 polymer ?
#
loop_
_entity_poly.entity_id
_entity_poly.type
_entity_poly.pdbx_seq_one_letter_code
_entity_poly.pdbx_strand_id
1 'polypeptide(L)'
;MAHTMVKLTATVCAAALSVAVLGGCMPQQQTSAASQAQSDNRAYMTQVNQTMEALQTRLNGFSDAVSRGDVVTMRTQADNAFKALDELDSQEAPDALKDVKQCYIDGSEQLENALNAYIELYTEIDSATDTQPFDWSTYDQRIADIQAAYNSGLEKLQEGDKTAADLPQ
;
A
#
# COMPACT_ATOMS: atom_id res chain seq x y z
N MET A 1 -1.03 31.07 -12.63
CA MET A 1 -2.27 30.33 -12.92
C MET A 1 -2.48 29.35 -11.79
N ALA A 2 -3.68 29.33 -11.17
CA ALA A 2 -3.96 28.41 -10.07
C ALA A 2 -4.08 26.99 -10.65
N HIS A 3 -2.96 26.27 -10.74
CA HIS A 3 -2.95 24.89 -11.17
C HIS A 3 -3.57 24.05 -10.06
N THR A 4 -4.84 23.70 -10.29
CA THR A 4 -5.62 22.83 -9.41
C THR A 4 -4.97 21.46 -9.49
N MET A 5 -4.26 21.05 -8.43
CA MET A 5 -3.64 19.73 -8.35
C MET A 5 -4.69 18.67 -8.69
N VAL A 6 -4.42 17.86 -9.71
CA VAL A 6 -5.32 16.79 -10.16
C VAL A 6 -5.44 15.82 -9.01
N LYS A 7 -6.58 15.84 -8.32
CA LYS A 7 -6.88 14.91 -7.25
C LYS A 7 -6.96 13.51 -7.85
N LEU A 8 -5.94 12.69 -7.64
CA LEU A 8 -6.01 11.23 -7.81
C LEU A 8 -7.23 10.77 -7.01
N THR A 9 -8.32 10.51 -7.73
CA THR A 9 -9.61 10.25 -7.11
C THR A 9 -9.61 8.79 -6.68
N ALA A 10 -9.04 8.54 -5.50
CA ALA A 10 -8.96 7.23 -4.85
C ALA A 10 -10.35 6.80 -4.34
N THR A 11 -11.31 6.61 -5.25
CA THR A 11 -12.72 6.33 -4.90
C THR A 11 -13.04 4.85 -4.77
N VAL A 12 -12.07 3.95 -4.88
CA VAL A 12 -12.34 2.51 -4.78
C VAL A 12 -11.39 1.91 -3.75
N CYS A 13 -11.94 1.08 -2.85
CA CYS A 13 -11.22 0.19 -1.92
C CYS A 13 -11.15 0.59 -0.44
N ALA A 14 -12.04 1.44 0.08
CA ALA A 14 -12.21 1.55 1.54
C ALA A 14 -13.04 0.41 2.16
N ALA A 15 -13.67 -0.46 1.34
CA ALA A 15 -14.62 -1.48 1.81
C ALA A 15 -14.06 -2.92 1.89
N ALA A 16 -12.87 -3.18 1.35
CA ALA A 16 -12.35 -4.56 1.23
C ALA A 16 -11.65 -5.07 2.50
N LEU A 17 -11.10 -4.19 3.34
CA LEU A 17 -10.39 -4.55 4.58
C LEU A 17 -11.33 -4.90 5.75
N SER A 18 -12.44 -5.57 5.45
CA SER A 18 -13.35 -6.09 6.48
C SER A 18 -12.69 -7.29 7.14
N VAL A 19 -11.89 -7.01 8.17
CA VAL A 19 -11.35 -7.99 9.12
C VAL A 19 -12.47 -8.97 9.50
N ALA A 20 -12.32 -10.21 9.03
CA ALA A 20 -13.16 -11.31 9.46
C ALA A 20 -12.95 -11.48 10.97
N VAL A 21 -13.89 -10.96 11.74
CA VAL A 21 -13.99 -11.15 13.18
C VAL A 21 -14.06 -12.66 13.40
N LEU A 22 -12.97 -13.23 13.93
CA LEU A 22 -12.86 -14.62 14.34
C LEU A 22 -13.90 -14.89 15.43
N GLY A 23 -15.13 -15.21 15.02
CA GLY A 23 -16.13 -15.84 15.85
C GLY A 23 -15.91 -17.36 15.82
N GLY A 24 -15.66 -17.96 16.97
CA GLY A 24 -15.75 -19.42 17.11
C GLY A 24 -14.84 -20.03 18.16
N CYS A 25 -15.31 -20.02 19.41
CA CYS A 25 -14.78 -20.82 20.50
C CYS A 25 -14.87 -22.33 20.21
N MET A 26 -13.82 -23.10 20.47
CA MET A 26 -13.83 -24.33 21.30
C MET A 26 -12.42 -24.96 21.37
N PRO A 27 -12.01 -25.54 22.52
CA PRO A 27 -10.65 -26.01 22.75
C PRO A 27 -10.48 -27.43 22.19
N GLN A 28 -9.75 -27.59 21.08
CA GLN A 28 -9.36 -28.92 20.60
C GLN A 28 -7.86 -29.12 20.81
N GLN A 29 -7.54 -30.00 21.77
CA GLN A 29 -6.20 -30.50 22.05
C GLN A 29 -5.62 -31.16 20.79
N GLN A 30 -4.56 -30.60 20.19
CA GLN A 30 -3.71 -31.34 19.26
C GLN A 30 -2.33 -30.68 19.08
N THR A 31 -1.30 -31.41 19.53
CA THR A 31 0.12 -31.43 19.10
C THR A 31 0.88 -30.09 19.03
N SER A 32 1.89 -29.96 19.90
CA SER A 32 2.68 -28.75 20.19
C SER A 32 3.35 -28.02 19.00
N ALA A 33 3.50 -28.66 17.84
CA ALA A 33 4.04 -28.02 16.63
C ALA A 33 2.95 -27.37 15.76
N ALA A 34 1.74 -27.94 15.73
CA ALA A 34 0.60 -27.37 15.01
C ALA A 34 0.05 -26.14 15.73
N SER A 35 0.05 -26.15 17.07
CA SER A 35 -0.34 -24.99 17.88
C SER A 35 0.60 -23.80 17.72
N GLN A 36 1.91 -24.04 17.50
CA GLN A 36 2.91 -22.99 17.28
C GLN A 36 2.77 -22.39 15.88
N ALA A 37 2.67 -23.23 14.85
CA ALA A 37 2.40 -22.75 13.48
C ALA A 37 1.09 -21.93 13.41
N GLN A 38 0.05 -22.32 14.15
CA GLN A 38 -1.22 -21.61 14.20
C GLN A 38 -1.18 -20.33 15.07
N SER A 39 -0.27 -20.23 16.04
CA SER A 39 -0.01 -18.98 16.77
C SER A 39 0.82 -18.02 15.93
N ASP A 40 1.81 -18.54 15.21
CA ASP A 40 2.72 -17.75 14.38
C ASP A 40 1.97 -17.22 13.13
N ASN A 41 1.09 -18.03 12.52
CA ASN A 41 0.17 -17.57 11.48
C ASN A 41 -0.74 -16.43 11.99
N ARG A 42 -1.28 -16.52 13.21
CA ARG A 42 -2.13 -15.46 13.78
C ARG A 42 -1.36 -14.19 14.12
N ALA A 43 -0.14 -14.32 14.64
CA ALA A 43 0.74 -13.19 14.91
C ALA A 43 1.13 -12.49 13.61
N TYR A 44 1.50 -13.26 12.58
CA TYR A 44 1.81 -12.74 11.25
C TYR A 44 0.61 -12.01 10.62
N MET A 45 -0.59 -12.62 10.63
CA MET A 45 -1.80 -11.95 10.11
C MET A 45 -2.15 -10.68 10.89
N THR A 46 -1.89 -10.64 12.20
CA THR A 46 -2.06 -9.41 12.99
C THR A 46 -1.09 -8.33 12.56
N GLN A 47 0.17 -8.69 12.32
CA GLN A 47 1.20 -7.76 11.84
C GLN A 47 0.86 -7.24 10.44
N VAL A 48 0.49 -8.13 9.51
CA VAL A 48 0.05 -7.75 8.16
C VAL A 48 -1.10 -6.75 8.26
N ASN A 49 -2.13 -7.02 9.07
CA ASN A 49 -3.25 -6.10 9.27
C ASN A 49 -2.80 -4.73 9.83
N GLN A 50 -1.88 -4.72 10.80
CA GLN A 50 -1.33 -3.47 11.34
C GLN A 50 -0.55 -2.68 10.28
N THR A 51 0.25 -3.35 9.45
CA THR A 51 0.98 -2.73 8.35
C THR A 51 0.01 -2.18 7.30
N MET A 52 -1.09 -2.89 7.01
CA MET A 52 -2.12 -2.41 6.08
C MET A 52 -2.89 -1.20 6.64
N GLU A 53 -3.24 -1.19 7.92
CA GLU A 53 -3.84 -0.02 8.59
C GLU A 53 -2.88 1.19 8.58
N ALA A 54 -1.60 0.95 8.83
CA ALA A 54 -0.56 1.97 8.74
C ALA A 54 -0.48 2.50 7.30
N LEU A 55 -0.39 1.61 6.30
CA LEU A 55 -0.35 1.97 4.88
C LEU A 55 -1.58 2.83 4.51
N GLN A 56 -2.78 2.42 4.89
CA GLN A 56 -4.01 3.17 4.63
C GLN A 56 -3.99 4.56 5.28
N THR A 57 -3.52 4.65 6.53
CA THR A 57 -3.37 5.93 7.24
C THR A 57 -2.36 6.85 6.53
N ARG A 58 -1.25 6.29 6.06
CA ARG A 58 -0.21 7.03 5.33
C ARG A 58 -0.70 7.47 3.95
N LEU A 59 -1.43 6.63 3.22
CA LEU A 59 -2.08 6.99 1.95
C LEU A 59 -3.10 8.13 2.13
N ASN A 60 -3.88 8.10 3.21
CA ASN A 60 -4.77 9.21 3.56
C ASN A 60 -3.98 10.49 3.85
N GLY A 61 -2.89 10.39 4.62
CA GLY A 61 -1.99 11.51 4.89
C GLY A 61 -1.30 12.05 3.62
N PHE A 62 -0.97 11.18 2.67
CA PHE A 62 -0.47 11.55 1.35
C PHE A 62 -1.53 12.34 0.57
N SER A 63 -2.76 11.83 0.48
CA SER A 63 -3.87 12.51 -0.22
C SER A 63 -4.18 13.90 0.36
N ASP A 64 -4.10 14.01 1.68
CA ASP A 64 -4.25 15.27 2.40
C ASP A 64 -3.07 16.23 2.12
N ALA A 65 -1.83 15.72 2.05
CA ALA A 65 -0.67 16.48 1.63
C ALA A 65 -0.76 16.92 0.15
N VAL A 66 -1.24 16.06 -0.75
CA VAL A 66 -1.57 16.39 -2.15
C VAL A 66 -2.57 17.54 -2.20
N SER A 67 -3.62 17.50 -1.37
CA SER A 67 -4.61 18.58 -1.33
C SER A 67 -4.04 19.91 -0.86
N ARG A 68 -2.94 19.90 -0.07
CA ARG A 68 -2.20 21.09 0.36
C ARG A 68 -1.07 21.51 -0.59
N GLY A 69 -0.70 20.66 -1.54
CA GLY A 69 0.50 20.82 -2.36
C GLY A 69 1.82 20.71 -1.61
N ASP A 70 1.83 20.00 -0.48
CA ASP A 70 3.03 19.82 0.34
C ASP A 70 3.80 18.57 -0.08
N VAL A 71 4.68 18.72 -1.08
CA VAL A 71 5.49 17.61 -1.63
C VAL A 71 6.44 16.99 -0.60
N VAL A 72 6.87 17.75 0.42
CA VAL A 72 7.74 17.25 1.49
C VAL A 72 6.97 16.30 2.40
N THR A 73 5.75 16.69 2.79
CA THR A 73 4.87 15.82 3.58
C THR A 73 4.41 14.62 2.77
N MET A 74 4.12 14.78 1.47
CA MET A 74 3.82 13.65 0.57
C MET A 74 4.94 12.60 0.63
N ARG A 75 6.19 13.02 0.41
CA ARG A 75 7.36 12.15 0.46
C ARG A 75 7.56 11.51 1.83
N THR A 76 7.39 12.28 2.89
CA THR A 76 7.51 11.78 4.27
C THR A 76 6.48 10.70 4.59
N GLN A 77 5.22 10.87 4.15
CA GLN A 77 4.19 9.85 4.39
C GLN A 77 4.43 8.60 3.56
N ALA A 78 4.87 8.76 2.31
CA ALA A 78 5.28 7.67 1.44
C ALA A 78 6.44 6.87 2.07
N ASP A 79 7.56 7.52 2.39
CA ASP A 79 8.75 6.90 3.00
C ASP A 79 8.43 6.14 4.30
N ASN A 80 7.56 6.71 5.15
CA ASN A 80 7.17 6.05 6.39
C ASN A 80 6.24 4.85 6.17
N ALA A 81 5.41 4.87 5.13
CA ALA A 81 4.62 3.70 4.75
C ALA A 81 5.53 2.57 4.28
N PHE A 82 6.53 2.89 3.45
CA PHE A 82 7.44 1.90 2.86
C PHE A 82 8.35 1.28 3.91
N LYS A 83 8.82 2.05 4.90
CA LYS A 83 9.57 1.47 6.03
C LYS A 83 8.77 0.40 6.79
N ALA A 84 7.48 0.61 7.01
CA ALA A 84 6.63 -0.38 7.67
C ALA A 84 6.46 -1.65 6.81
N LEU A 85 6.54 -1.53 5.49
CA LEU A 85 6.47 -2.64 4.56
C LEU A 85 7.81 -3.39 4.46
N ASP A 86 8.94 -2.69 4.47
CA ASP A 86 10.28 -3.27 4.53
C ASP A 86 10.51 -4.03 5.86
N GLU A 87 9.97 -3.50 6.96
CA GLU A 87 9.92 -4.20 8.25
C GLU A 87 9.07 -5.48 8.16
N LEU A 88 7.93 -5.45 7.44
CA LEU A 88 7.09 -6.62 7.20
C LEU A 88 7.78 -7.64 6.28
N ASP A 89 8.52 -7.19 5.27
CA ASP A 89 9.30 -8.08 4.39
C ASP A 89 10.48 -8.72 5.13
N SER A 90 11.08 -8.00 6.06
CA SER A 90 12.16 -8.56 6.89
C SER A 90 11.68 -9.64 7.86
N GLN A 91 10.36 -9.80 8.07
CA GLN A 91 9.81 -10.85 8.93
C GLN A 91 9.66 -12.19 8.20
N GLU A 92 9.99 -13.29 8.90
CA GLU A 92 9.77 -14.65 8.40
C GLU A 92 8.27 -14.94 8.30
N ALA A 93 7.77 -15.05 7.07
CA ALA A 93 6.42 -15.56 6.84
C ALA A 93 6.43 -17.09 6.94
N PRO A 94 5.40 -17.66 7.60
CA PRO A 94 5.12 -19.10 7.51
C PRO A 94 5.01 -19.53 6.05
N ASP A 95 5.46 -20.75 5.71
CA ASP A 95 5.50 -21.23 4.31
C ASP A 95 4.15 -21.10 3.59
N ALA A 96 3.04 -21.30 4.31
CA ALA A 96 1.68 -21.18 3.77
C ALA A 96 1.26 -19.72 3.45
N LEU A 97 1.97 -18.72 3.98
CA LEU A 97 1.66 -17.30 3.87
C LEU A 97 2.70 -16.54 3.03
N LYS A 98 3.70 -17.23 2.46
CA LYS A 98 4.71 -16.60 1.60
C LYS A 98 4.11 -15.98 0.34
N ASP A 99 3.14 -16.66 -0.27
CA ASP A 99 2.46 -16.14 -1.47
C ASP A 99 1.61 -14.90 -1.12
N VAL A 100 0.90 -14.96 0.00
CA VAL A 100 0.12 -13.83 0.55
C VAL A 100 1.02 -12.63 0.83
N LYS A 101 2.14 -12.87 1.53
CA LYS A 101 3.18 -11.87 1.80
C LYS A 101 3.68 -11.22 0.52
N GLN A 102 3.98 -12.03 -0.50
CA GLN A 102 4.50 -11.54 -1.78
C GLN A 102 3.47 -10.65 -2.48
N CYS A 103 2.18 -11.00 -2.49
CA CYS A 103 1.13 -10.14 -3.04
C CYS A 103 1.06 -8.77 -2.32
N TYR A 104 1.18 -8.77 -0.99
CA TYR A 104 1.18 -7.53 -0.21
C TYR A 104 2.41 -6.66 -0.46
N ILE A 105 3.60 -7.28 -0.57
CA ILE A 105 4.84 -6.56 -0.87
C ILE A 105 4.77 -5.99 -2.28
N ASP A 106 4.48 -6.82 -3.28
CA ASP A 106 4.40 -6.41 -4.67
C ASP A 106 3.37 -5.31 -4.90
N GLY A 107 2.19 -5.41 -4.27
CA GLY A 107 1.15 -4.39 -4.37
C GLY A 107 1.59 -3.08 -3.73
N SER A 108 2.27 -3.18 -2.60
CA SER A 108 2.81 -2.02 -1.89
C SER A 108 3.96 -1.33 -2.62
N GLU A 109 4.85 -2.09 -3.25
CA GLU A 109 5.95 -1.58 -4.09
C GLU A 109 5.40 -0.87 -5.34
N GLN A 110 4.31 -1.37 -5.92
CA GLN A 110 3.65 -0.67 -7.04
C GLN A 110 2.99 0.63 -6.61
N LEU A 111 2.33 0.64 -5.44
CA LEU A 111 1.82 1.88 -4.84
C LEU A 111 2.97 2.85 -4.55
N GLU A 112 4.10 2.37 -4.05
CA GLU A 112 5.29 3.18 -3.82
C GLU A 112 5.77 3.89 -5.08
N ASN A 113 6.02 3.11 -6.12
CA ASN A 113 6.51 3.64 -7.38
C ASN A 113 5.53 4.67 -7.98
N ALA A 114 4.22 4.43 -7.87
CA ALA A 114 3.20 5.37 -8.31
C ALA A 114 3.23 6.70 -7.52
N LEU A 115 3.30 6.63 -6.19
CA LEU A 115 3.32 7.82 -5.32
C LEU A 115 4.61 8.63 -5.49
N ASN A 116 5.75 7.95 -5.61
CA ASN A 116 7.03 8.61 -5.87
C ASN A 116 7.05 9.27 -7.24
N ALA A 117 6.58 8.60 -8.30
CA ALA A 117 6.44 9.20 -9.62
C ALA A 117 5.50 10.41 -9.63
N TYR A 118 4.43 10.39 -8.82
CA TYR A 118 3.56 11.55 -8.61
C TYR A 118 4.30 12.71 -7.93
N ILE A 119 5.02 12.45 -6.83
CA ILE A 119 5.81 13.48 -6.14
C ILE A 119 6.85 14.08 -7.08
N GLU A 120 7.57 13.25 -7.83
CA GLU A 120 8.58 13.68 -8.80
C GLU A 120 7.97 14.56 -9.89
N LEU A 121 6.84 14.16 -10.47
CA LEU A 121 6.12 14.94 -11.46
C LEU A 121 5.77 16.34 -10.93
N TYR A 122 5.21 16.44 -9.73
CA TYR A 122 4.85 17.74 -9.16
C TYR A 122 6.06 18.55 -8.70
N THR A 123 7.12 17.90 -8.24
CA THR A 123 8.39 18.57 -7.91
C THR A 123 9.04 19.15 -9.16
N GLU A 124 8.98 18.44 -10.28
CA GLU A 124 9.49 18.91 -11.58
C GLU A 124 8.68 20.10 -12.10
N ILE A 125 7.35 20.06 -11.96
CA ILE A 125 6.47 21.19 -12.30
C ILE A 125 6.80 22.42 -11.42
N ASP A 126 6.98 22.23 -10.11
CA ASP A 126 7.31 23.31 -9.17
C ASP A 126 8.70 23.90 -9.41
N SER A 127 9.65 23.07 -9.83
CA SER A 127 11.03 23.45 -10.15
C SER A 127 11.20 24.06 -11.54
N ALA A 128 10.16 24.02 -12.38
CA ALA A 128 10.22 24.50 -13.75
C ALA A 128 10.42 26.03 -13.79
N THR A 129 11.25 26.48 -14.71
CA THR A 129 11.57 27.91 -14.91
C THR A 129 11.39 28.31 -16.36
N ASP A 130 11.38 29.60 -16.65
CA ASP A 130 11.30 30.08 -18.04
C ASP A 130 12.45 29.57 -18.93
N THR A 131 13.61 29.29 -18.32
CA THR A 131 14.81 28.74 -19.00
C THR A 131 14.82 27.22 -19.11
N GLN A 132 14.03 26.54 -18.27
CA GLN A 132 13.87 25.09 -18.28
C GLN A 132 12.39 24.78 -18.01
N PRO A 133 11.53 24.96 -19.03
CA PRO A 133 10.09 24.78 -18.87
C PRO A 133 9.78 23.31 -18.69
N PHE A 134 8.70 23.04 -17.96
CA PHE A 134 8.15 21.70 -17.82
C PHE A 134 7.64 21.19 -19.18
N ASP A 135 7.90 19.92 -19.49
CA ASP A 135 7.39 19.28 -20.71
C ASP A 135 5.94 18.81 -20.52
N TRP A 136 5.00 19.66 -20.92
CA TRP A 136 3.58 19.35 -20.87
C TRP A 136 3.14 18.28 -21.88
N SER A 137 3.95 17.96 -22.90
CA SER A 137 3.55 16.98 -23.93
C SER A 137 3.49 15.54 -23.39
N THR A 138 4.24 15.26 -22.33
CA THR A 138 4.27 13.95 -21.67
C THR A 138 3.43 13.89 -20.40
N TYR A 139 2.85 15.02 -19.96
CA TYR A 139 2.11 15.13 -18.70
C TYR A 139 0.96 14.12 -18.60
N ASP A 140 0.09 14.08 -19.61
CA ASP A 140 -1.09 13.21 -19.61
C ASP A 140 -0.70 11.72 -19.55
N GLN A 141 0.34 11.33 -20.30
CA GLN A 141 0.84 9.96 -20.29
C GLN A 141 1.43 9.61 -18.92
N ARG A 142 2.24 10.50 -18.32
CA ARG A 142 2.82 10.27 -17.00
C ARG A 142 1.75 10.13 -15.92
N ILE A 143 0.69 10.95 -15.96
CA ILE A 143 -0.44 10.81 -15.04
C ILE A 143 -1.17 9.48 -15.26
N ALA A 144 -1.38 9.07 -16.52
CA ALA A 144 -2.01 7.79 -16.83
C ALA A 144 -1.18 6.60 -16.32
N ASP A 145 0.15 6.65 -16.49
CA ASP A 145 1.06 5.62 -16.02
C ASP A 145 1.10 5.54 -14.49
N ILE A 146 1.12 6.70 -13.80
CA ILE A 146 1.01 6.77 -12.34
C ILE A 146 -0.31 6.15 -11.86
N GLN A 147 -1.43 6.48 -12.51
CA GLN A 147 -2.73 5.92 -12.19
C GLN A 147 -2.79 4.41 -12.43
N ALA A 148 -2.21 3.94 -13.54
CA ALA A 148 -2.16 2.52 -13.84
C ALA A 148 -1.33 1.74 -12.79
N ALA A 149 -0.17 2.28 -12.41
CA ALA A 149 0.67 1.68 -11.36
C ALA A 149 -0.05 1.67 -10.00
N TYR A 150 -0.74 2.77 -9.64
CA TYR A 150 -1.53 2.85 -8.41
C TYR A 150 -2.65 1.81 -8.38
N ASN A 151 -3.41 1.69 -9.47
CA ASN A 151 -4.51 0.71 -9.58
C ASN A 151 -4.00 -0.73 -9.53
N SER A 152 -2.90 -1.02 -10.26
CA SER A 152 -2.26 -2.33 -10.25
C SER A 152 -1.79 -2.71 -8.83
N GLY A 153 -1.23 -1.76 -8.07
CA GLY A 153 -0.86 -1.98 -6.68
C GLY A 153 -2.06 -2.35 -5.80
N LEU A 154 -3.19 -1.65 -5.94
CA LEU A 154 -4.43 -1.99 -5.23
C LEU A 154 -4.97 -3.37 -5.60
N GLU A 155 -4.93 -3.75 -6.89
CA GLU A 155 -5.37 -5.08 -7.35
C GLU A 155 -4.55 -6.19 -6.70
N LYS A 156 -3.23 -6.01 -6.59
CA LYS A 156 -2.35 -6.96 -5.91
C LYS A 156 -2.61 -7.06 -4.40
N LEU A 157 -2.88 -5.94 -3.74
CA LEU A 157 -3.29 -5.97 -2.32
C LEU A 157 -4.58 -6.77 -2.14
N GLN A 158 -5.57 -6.57 -3.02
CA GLN A 158 -6.82 -7.35 -3.01
C GLN A 158 -6.59 -8.84 -3.29
N GLU A 159 -5.66 -9.17 -4.18
CA GLU A 159 -5.27 -10.56 -4.45
C GLU A 159 -4.62 -11.20 -3.22
N GLY A 160 -3.81 -10.44 -2.47
CA GLY A 160 -3.28 -10.85 -1.17
C GLY A 160 -4.39 -11.16 -0.16
N ASP A 161 -5.38 -10.27 -0.03
CA ASP A 161 -6.55 -10.47 0.83
C ASP A 161 -7.33 -11.74 0.45
N LYS A 162 -7.56 -11.95 -0.85
CA LYS A 162 -8.27 -13.13 -1.37
C LYS A 162 -7.50 -14.41 -1.08
N THR A 163 -6.20 -14.41 -1.34
CA THR A 163 -5.32 -15.56 -1.10
C THR A 163 -5.28 -15.89 0.39
N ALA A 164 -5.21 -14.89 1.25
CA ALA A 164 -5.28 -15.06 2.70
C ALA A 164 -6.62 -15.67 3.15
N ALA A 165 -7.73 -15.27 2.54
CA ALA A 165 -9.06 -15.77 2.85
C ALA A 165 -9.29 -17.22 2.38
N ASP A 166 -8.63 -17.64 1.30
CA ASP A 166 -8.74 -18.98 0.72
C ASP A 166 -7.83 -20.02 1.41
N LEU A 167 -6.94 -19.60 2.32
CA LEU A 167 -6.09 -20.52 3.08
C LEU A 167 -6.90 -21.32 4.12
N PRO A 168 -6.65 -22.65 4.24
CA PRO A 168 -7.33 -23.48 5.24
C PRO A 168 -6.96 -23.05 6.67
N GLN A 169 -7.99 -22.79 7.48
CA GLN A 169 -7.92 -22.36 8.89
C GLN A 169 -7.50 -23.49 9.85
#